data_AF-A0A255TDZ8-F1
#
_entry.id   AF-A0A255TDZ8-F1
#
_cell.length_a   1.000
_cell.length_b   1.000
_cell.length_c   1.000
_cell.angle_alpha   90.00
_cell.angle_beta   90.00
_cell.angle_gamma   90.00
#
_symmetry.space_group_name_H-M   'P 1'
#
loop_
_entity.id
_entity.type
_entity.pdbx_description
1 polymer ?
#
loop_
_entity_poly.entity_id
_entity_poly.type
_entity_poly.pdbx_seq_one_letter_code
_entity_poly.pdbx_strand_id
1 'polypeptide(L)'
;MMKIFRFGLLLLALCFSVGSMAQVNKWQDIYKVKKKDTLFGITKKYGITLPELMDANPVMKTQGYELKKGDTIFIPFAKPKEEQKQTPIQPSSTRKSTDPVRIGVMLPLHNVDGDGKRMIEYYRGILMACDSLRAAGISTDVKAWNLPIDGDAAKVVGMPGAADCDIIFGPLYTPQVKQMADFCKEKGIKLVIPFSISSDEVMKNVNVFQIYQTKDQINNASINAFLERFPNHHAVFIDCNDTTSNKGIFTFGLRNKLENKGKKYSITNLRNSEEVFAKAFSKSQPNVVVLNTGRSPELNVAMAKLNSLVANNPNISISLFGYTEWLMYTKYQLANFHKFDTYIPTTFYYNALNYKTTSLEKSYRRWFSEDMQNSLPRFALTGYDHCQYFVRGIRMFGEKFWGTRDQDIYTSLQTPLYFRRMPTGGMQNESFMLIHYTKDNGLESITY
;
A
#
# COMPACT_ATOMS: atom_id res chain seq x y z
N MET A 1 88.33 3.92 -12.76
CA MET A 1 87.73 4.04 -11.40
C MET A 1 86.30 3.51 -11.47
N MET A 2 86.11 2.21 -11.33
CA MET A 2 85.81 1.54 -10.05
C MET A 2 84.48 1.99 -9.44
N LYS A 3 83.48 1.12 -9.63
CA LYS A 3 82.53 0.63 -8.61
C LYS A 3 82.40 1.51 -7.37
N ILE A 4 81.32 2.30 -7.30
CA ILE A 4 80.62 2.74 -6.07
C ILE A 4 79.29 3.47 -6.41
N PHE A 5 79.02 3.81 -7.67
CA PHE A 5 77.79 4.54 -8.05
C PHE A 5 76.59 3.64 -8.41
N ARG A 6 76.27 2.63 -7.57
CA ARG A 6 75.04 1.81 -7.72
C ARG A 6 74.27 1.55 -6.43
N PHE A 7 74.63 2.19 -5.32
CA PHE A 7 73.95 2.04 -4.02
C PHE A 7 73.63 3.38 -3.34
N GLY A 8 73.32 4.41 -4.13
CA GLY A 8 72.99 5.77 -3.62
C GLY A 8 71.71 6.38 -4.20
N LEU A 9 70.87 5.58 -4.87
CA LEU A 9 69.61 6.03 -5.48
C LEU A 9 68.48 5.00 -5.33
N LEU A 10 68.59 4.15 -4.31
CA LEU A 10 67.58 3.20 -3.84
C LEU A 10 67.24 3.38 -2.34
N LEU A 11 67.64 4.53 -1.78
CA LEU A 11 67.37 4.94 -0.39
C LEU A 11 66.74 6.35 -0.32
N LEU A 12 66.14 6.79 -1.42
CA LEU A 12 65.33 8.01 -1.54
C LEU A 12 63.97 7.71 -2.21
N ALA A 13 63.53 6.46 -2.11
CA ALA A 13 62.18 5.99 -2.47
C ALA A 13 61.48 5.39 -1.24
N LEU A 14 61.82 5.89 -0.05
CA LEU A 14 61.39 5.33 1.24
C LEU A 14 61.10 6.44 2.26
N CYS A 15 60.42 7.51 1.84
CA CYS A 15 59.85 8.56 2.73
C CYS A 15 58.63 9.28 2.12
N PHE A 16 57.85 8.60 1.27
CA PHE A 16 56.44 8.97 1.04
C PHE A 16 55.58 7.74 1.36
N SER A 17 55.60 7.32 2.62
CA SER A 17 54.44 6.67 3.19
C SER A 17 53.34 7.74 3.24
N VAL A 18 52.56 7.85 2.17
CA VAL A 18 51.20 8.35 2.29
C VAL A 18 50.58 7.46 3.36
N GLY A 19 50.38 8.04 4.54
CA GLY A 19 49.66 7.38 5.61
C GLY A 19 48.29 7.03 5.04
N SER A 20 48.10 5.77 4.67
CA SER A 20 46.77 5.21 4.68
C SER A 20 46.34 5.36 6.12
N MET A 21 45.49 6.35 6.40
CA MET A 21 44.73 6.37 7.63
C MET A 21 43.94 5.07 7.62
N ALA A 22 44.51 4.03 8.24
CA ALA A 22 43.76 2.86 8.64
C ALA A 22 42.78 3.39 9.68
N GLN A 23 41.61 3.81 9.22
CA GLN A 23 40.51 4.18 10.06
C GLN A 23 40.10 2.88 10.76
N VAL A 24 40.59 2.70 11.99
CA VAL A 24 40.17 1.59 12.84
C VAL A 24 38.70 1.81 13.12
N ASN A 25 37.83 1.19 12.32
CA ASN A 25 36.39 1.24 12.53
C ASN A 25 36.11 0.59 13.89
N LYS A 26 35.90 1.43 14.90
CA LYS A 26 35.48 0.98 16.22
C LYS A 26 34.00 0.61 16.14
N TRP A 27 33.72 -0.68 16.23
CA TRP A 27 32.37 -1.22 16.33
C TRP A 27 32.00 -1.38 17.80
N GLN A 28 30.77 -1.00 18.15
CA GLN A 28 30.19 -1.21 19.47
C GLN A 28 29.92 -2.69 19.73
N ASP A 29 29.52 -3.43 18.69
CA ASP A 29 29.23 -4.86 18.78
C ASP A 29 29.34 -5.52 17.39
N ILE A 30 29.57 -6.84 17.36
CA ILE A 30 29.43 -7.67 16.16
C ILE A 30 28.22 -8.57 16.40
N TYR A 31 27.11 -8.23 15.76
CA TYR A 31 25.83 -8.85 16.04
C TYR A 31 25.51 -9.96 15.06
N LYS A 32 25.21 -11.15 15.58
CA LYS A 32 24.71 -12.28 14.80
C LYS A 32 23.18 -12.26 14.77
N VAL A 33 22.63 -12.06 13.57
CA VAL A 33 21.18 -11.91 13.33
C VAL A 33 20.42 -13.17 13.78
N LYS A 34 19.42 -12.98 14.63
CA LYS A 34 18.53 -14.03 15.15
C LYS A 34 17.27 -14.16 14.29
N LYS A 35 16.56 -15.27 14.49
CA LYS A 35 15.26 -15.49 13.86
C LYS A 35 14.28 -14.40 14.33
N LYS A 36 13.64 -13.70 13.38
CA LYS A 36 12.74 -12.54 13.58
C LYS A 36 13.40 -11.19 13.87
N ASP A 37 14.73 -11.08 13.79
CA ASP A 37 15.36 -9.77 13.82
C ASP A 37 15.03 -8.99 12.54
N THR A 38 14.85 -7.68 12.68
CA THR A 38 14.72 -6.73 11.58
C THR A 38 15.76 -5.64 11.73
N LEU A 39 16.17 -5.00 10.63
CA LEU A 39 17.11 -3.87 10.69
C LEU A 39 16.64 -2.80 11.68
N PHE A 40 15.34 -2.51 11.71
CA PHE A 40 14.74 -1.56 12.66
C PHE A 40 14.81 -2.03 14.12
N GLY A 41 14.57 -3.33 14.38
CA GLY A 41 14.68 -3.88 15.73
C GLY A 41 16.11 -3.80 16.28
N ILE A 42 17.09 -4.03 15.40
CA ILE A 42 18.51 -3.94 15.72
C ILE A 42 18.91 -2.48 15.96
N THR A 43 18.57 -1.54 15.06
CA THR A 43 18.93 -0.13 15.23
C THR A 43 18.35 0.46 16.53
N LYS A 44 17.09 0.13 16.84
CA LYS A 44 16.43 0.52 18.09
C LYS A 44 17.10 -0.08 19.33
N LYS A 45 17.52 -1.34 19.28
CA LYS A 45 18.20 -2.03 20.40
C LYS A 45 19.53 -1.37 20.74
N TYR A 46 20.27 -0.91 19.73
CA TYR A 46 21.60 -0.33 19.89
C TYR A 46 21.60 1.21 19.94
N GLY A 47 20.45 1.86 19.82
CA GLY A 47 20.33 3.32 19.92
C GLY A 47 20.97 4.06 18.74
N ILE A 48 21.07 3.41 17.58
CA ILE A 48 21.65 3.95 16.34
C ILE A 48 20.56 4.15 15.28
N THR A 49 20.85 4.91 14.24
CA THR A 49 19.96 5.11 13.10
C THR A 49 20.17 4.04 12.02
N LEU A 50 19.19 3.87 11.12
CA LEU A 50 19.32 2.95 10.00
C LEU A 50 20.45 3.35 9.03
N PRO A 51 20.63 4.64 8.66
CA PRO A 51 21.78 5.07 7.87
C PRO A 51 23.12 4.71 8.52
N GLU A 52 23.27 4.90 9.84
CA GLU A 52 24.50 4.55 10.57
C GLU A 52 24.79 3.04 10.51
N LEU A 53 23.76 2.20 10.65
CA LEU A 53 23.90 0.76 10.50
C LEU A 53 24.27 0.36 9.06
N MET A 54 23.72 1.03 8.05
CA MET A 54 24.03 0.76 6.64
C MET A 54 25.40 1.28 6.21
N ASP A 55 25.88 2.38 6.80
CA ASP A 55 27.25 2.87 6.60
C ASP A 55 28.28 1.89 7.18
N ALA A 56 27.96 1.29 8.33
CA ALA A 56 28.75 0.24 8.96
C ALA A 56 28.73 -1.08 8.17
N ASN A 57 27.68 -1.32 7.38
CA ASN A 57 27.48 -2.55 6.62
C ASN A 57 27.09 -2.23 5.16
N PRO A 58 28.03 -1.81 4.30
CA PRO A 58 27.73 -1.33 2.95
C PRO A 58 26.97 -2.32 2.07
N VAL A 59 27.07 -3.63 2.34
CA VAL A 59 26.27 -4.68 1.68
C VAL A 59 24.77 -4.44 1.81
N MET A 60 24.31 -3.76 2.86
CA MET A 60 22.90 -3.41 3.05
C MET A 60 22.38 -2.38 2.03
N LYS A 61 23.28 -1.66 1.35
CA LYS A 61 22.94 -0.65 0.34
C LYS A 61 22.73 -1.26 -1.05
N THR A 62 23.02 -2.55 -1.25
CA THR A 62 22.77 -3.20 -2.53
C THR A 62 21.27 -3.41 -2.74
N GLN A 63 20.79 -3.13 -3.94
CA GLN A 63 19.39 -3.30 -4.30
C GLN A 63 18.96 -4.77 -4.09
N GLY A 64 17.88 -4.98 -3.35
CA GLY A 64 17.38 -6.33 -3.01
C GLY A 64 18.07 -7.00 -1.81
N TYR A 65 18.84 -6.26 -1.00
CA TYR A 65 19.41 -6.81 0.23
C TYR A 65 18.31 -7.20 1.23
N GLU A 66 18.39 -8.44 1.73
CA GLU A 66 17.55 -8.97 2.80
C GLU A 66 18.41 -9.44 3.97
N LEU A 67 18.02 -9.04 5.18
CA LEU A 67 18.69 -9.47 6.41
C LEU A 67 18.32 -10.93 6.72
N LYS A 68 19.30 -11.85 6.66
CA LYS A 68 19.07 -13.27 6.88
C LYS A 68 19.51 -13.70 8.28
N LYS A 69 18.81 -14.70 8.82
CA LYS A 69 19.19 -15.34 10.08
C LYS A 69 20.61 -15.91 9.95
N GLY A 70 21.48 -15.55 10.88
CA GLY A 70 22.88 -15.98 10.91
C GLY A 70 23.86 -14.99 10.29
N ASP A 71 23.36 -13.95 9.60
CA ASP A 71 24.20 -12.88 9.10
C ASP A 71 24.95 -12.21 10.26
N THR A 72 26.18 -11.80 9.99
CA THR A 72 27.01 -11.08 10.94
C THR A 72 27.10 -9.64 10.48
N ILE A 73 26.64 -8.72 11.32
CA ILE A 73 26.59 -7.28 11.01
C ILE A 73 27.35 -6.50 12.06
N PHE A 74 28.03 -5.45 11.62
CA PHE A 74 28.81 -4.55 12.46
C PHE A 74 27.91 -3.45 13.03
N ILE A 75 27.86 -3.33 14.36
CA ILE A 75 27.09 -2.29 15.03
C ILE A 75 28.05 -1.13 15.35
N PRO A 76 27.87 0.07 14.79
CA PRO A 76 28.69 1.23 15.14
C PRO A 76 28.34 1.75 16.54
N PHE A 77 29.26 2.46 17.19
CA PHE A 77 28.92 3.23 18.37
C PHE A 77 27.89 4.31 18.02
N ALA A 78 26.86 4.45 18.85
CA ALA A 78 25.97 5.60 18.80
C ALA A 78 26.81 6.88 18.91
N LYS A 79 26.80 7.70 17.85
CA LYS A 79 27.50 8.99 17.88
C LYS A 79 26.83 9.85 18.95
N PRO A 80 27.60 10.48 19.86
CA PRO A 80 27.06 11.56 20.69
C PRO A 80 26.39 12.57 19.76
N LYS A 81 25.20 13.06 20.10
CA LYS A 81 24.55 14.15 19.38
C LYS A 81 25.43 15.39 19.47
N GLU A 82 26.39 15.52 18.56
CA GLU A 82 27.06 16.77 18.27
C GLU A 82 26.12 17.61 17.41
N GLU A 83 25.80 18.80 17.92
CA GLU A 83 25.10 19.86 17.20
C GLU A 83 25.91 20.23 15.94
N GLN A 84 25.65 19.55 14.84
CA GLN A 84 26.19 19.95 13.54
C GLN A 84 25.35 21.09 12.99
N LYS A 85 25.98 22.27 12.98
CA LYS A 85 25.53 23.48 12.28
C LYS A 85 25.08 23.13 10.85
N GLN A 86 23.77 23.21 10.62
CA GLN A 86 23.18 23.16 9.30
C GLN A 86 23.46 24.47 8.57
N THR A 87 24.04 24.38 7.36
CA THR A 87 23.98 25.46 6.38
C THR A 87 22.50 25.71 6.05
N PRO A 88 22.00 26.96 6.10
CA PRO A 88 20.57 27.22 6.14
C PRO A 88 19.92 26.97 4.77
N ILE A 89 19.21 25.86 4.62
CA ILE A 89 18.06 25.82 3.73
C ILE A 89 16.96 26.57 4.47
N GLN A 90 16.75 27.84 4.09
CA GLN A 90 15.64 28.64 4.60
C GLN A 90 14.32 27.85 4.45
N PRO A 91 13.64 27.54 5.57
CA PRO A 91 12.28 27.07 5.54
C PRO A 91 11.37 28.30 5.42
N SER A 92 10.71 28.47 4.28
CA SER A 92 9.50 29.26 4.21
C SER A 92 8.30 28.39 4.57
N SER A 93 8.17 28.02 5.85
CA SER A 93 6.87 27.96 6.54
C SER A 93 7.07 27.89 8.05
N THR A 94 6.52 28.89 8.72
CA THR A 94 6.64 29.18 10.16
C THR A 94 5.71 28.32 10.99
N ARG A 95 5.89 27.00 11.03
CA ARG A 95 5.23 26.17 12.06
C ARG A 95 6.18 25.76 13.13
N LYS A 96 5.83 26.09 14.38
CA LYS A 96 6.47 25.47 15.53
C LYS A 96 6.02 24.01 15.53
N SER A 97 6.94 23.08 15.83
CA SER A 97 6.63 21.64 15.83
C SER A 97 5.55 21.23 16.85
N THR A 98 5.06 22.16 17.66
CA THR A 98 4.03 22.02 18.69
C THR A 98 2.62 22.35 18.22
N ASP A 99 2.45 23.10 17.13
CA ASP A 99 1.13 23.55 16.67
C ASP A 99 0.25 22.35 16.27
N PRO A 100 -1.06 22.37 16.51
CA PRO A 100 -1.95 21.29 16.09
C PRO A 100 -2.00 21.18 14.56
N VAL A 101 -2.10 19.95 14.04
CA VAL A 101 -2.47 19.77 12.63
C VAL A 101 -3.97 19.99 12.50
N ARG A 102 -4.37 20.97 11.69
CA ARG A 102 -5.76 21.41 11.50
C ARG A 102 -6.39 20.60 10.36
N ILE A 103 -7.39 19.81 10.69
CA ILE A 103 -8.01 18.80 9.83
C ILE A 103 -9.45 19.21 9.55
N GLY A 104 -9.78 19.39 8.27
CA GLY A 104 -11.14 19.55 7.81
C GLY A 104 -11.72 18.24 7.28
N VAL A 105 -13.01 18.01 7.53
CA VAL A 105 -13.77 16.90 6.95
C VAL A 105 -15.02 17.46 6.29
N MET A 106 -15.14 17.31 4.97
CA MET A 106 -16.25 17.83 4.17
C MET A 106 -16.83 16.68 3.34
N LEU A 107 -17.79 15.98 3.96
CA LEU A 107 -18.39 14.75 3.43
C LEU A 107 -19.90 14.77 3.75
N PRO A 108 -20.72 13.90 3.12
CA PRO A 108 -22.12 13.74 3.51
C PRO A 108 -22.19 13.05 4.89
N LEU A 109 -22.20 13.85 5.96
CA LEU A 109 -22.21 13.38 7.35
C LEU A 109 -23.65 13.34 7.87
N HIS A 110 -24.42 12.36 7.40
CA HIS A 110 -25.82 12.15 7.79
C HIS A 110 -26.19 10.67 7.87
N ASN A 111 -27.25 10.32 8.62
CA ASN A 111 -27.68 8.93 8.82
C ASN A 111 -28.93 8.59 7.99
N VAL A 112 -28.98 9.02 6.72
CA VAL A 112 -30.19 8.86 5.87
C VAL A 112 -30.06 7.68 4.92
N ASP A 113 -28.97 7.63 4.14
CA ASP A 113 -28.74 6.60 3.12
C ASP A 113 -27.42 5.86 3.35
N GLY A 114 -27.06 5.00 2.39
CA GLY A 114 -25.83 4.22 2.47
C GLY A 114 -24.55 5.08 2.43
N ASP A 115 -24.54 6.18 1.69
CA ASP A 115 -23.36 7.04 1.58
C ASP A 115 -23.15 7.82 2.87
N GLY A 116 -24.20 8.42 3.41
CA GLY A 116 -24.16 9.12 4.69
C GLY A 116 -23.66 8.23 5.82
N LYS A 117 -24.22 7.01 5.94
CA LYS A 117 -23.81 6.01 6.95
C LYS A 117 -22.33 5.64 6.83
N ARG A 118 -21.84 5.42 5.60
CA ARG A 118 -20.43 5.09 5.35
C ARG A 118 -19.51 6.27 5.68
N MET A 119 -19.91 7.50 5.37
CA MET A 119 -19.08 8.68 5.62
C MET A 119 -19.07 9.09 7.10
N ILE A 120 -20.16 8.87 7.84
CA ILE A 120 -20.14 8.93 9.31
C ILE A 120 -19.14 7.93 9.87
N GLU A 121 -19.16 6.68 9.40
CA GLU A 121 -18.22 5.66 9.86
C GLU A 121 -16.76 6.00 9.50
N TYR A 122 -16.51 6.52 8.29
CA TYR A 122 -15.19 7.04 7.89
C TYR A 122 -14.73 8.18 8.80
N TYR A 123 -15.59 9.14 9.10
CA TYR A 123 -15.29 10.25 10.00
C TYR A 123 -14.98 9.77 11.43
N ARG A 124 -15.73 8.78 11.94
CA ARG A 124 -15.43 8.13 13.23
C ARG A 124 -14.03 7.50 13.23
N GLY A 125 -13.61 6.90 12.11
CA GLY A 125 -12.24 6.45 11.90
C GLY A 125 -11.19 7.56 12.06
N ILE A 126 -11.44 8.73 11.45
CA ILE A 126 -10.58 9.92 11.61
C ILE A 126 -10.47 10.34 13.08
N LEU A 127 -11.58 10.38 13.81
CA LEU A 127 -11.60 10.75 15.24
C LEU A 127 -10.77 9.78 16.09
N MET A 128 -10.90 8.48 15.85
CA MET A 128 -10.09 7.46 16.53
C MET A 128 -8.60 7.57 16.18
N ALA A 129 -8.26 7.96 14.95
CA ALA A 129 -6.88 8.24 14.59
C ALA A 129 -6.34 9.46 15.34
N CYS A 130 -7.14 10.53 15.48
CA CYS A 130 -6.76 11.71 16.26
C CYS A 130 -6.47 11.36 17.73
N ASP A 131 -7.26 10.47 18.34
CA ASP A 131 -6.98 9.95 19.69
C ASP A 131 -5.64 9.21 19.75
N SER A 132 -5.36 8.34 18.77
CA SER A 132 -4.08 7.64 18.66
C SER A 132 -2.89 8.59 18.41
N LEU A 133 -3.10 9.65 17.63
CA LEU A 133 -2.09 10.68 17.34
C LEU A 133 -1.78 11.50 18.58
N ARG A 134 -2.80 11.87 19.36
CA ARG A 134 -2.63 12.54 20.67
C ARG A 134 -1.79 11.70 21.62
N ALA A 135 -2.06 10.40 21.73
CA ALA A 135 -1.25 9.48 22.54
C ALA A 135 0.21 9.36 22.04
N ALA A 136 0.46 9.67 20.76
CA ALA A 136 1.79 9.74 20.17
C ALA A 136 2.42 11.15 20.22
N GLY A 137 1.83 12.10 20.97
CA GLY A 137 2.34 13.45 21.14
C GLY A 137 2.05 14.41 19.97
N ILE A 138 1.17 14.02 19.04
CA ILE A 138 0.76 14.86 17.90
C ILE A 138 -0.59 15.49 18.22
N SER A 139 -0.60 16.82 18.38
CA SER A 139 -1.83 17.58 18.58
C SER A 139 -2.60 17.76 17.26
N THR A 140 -3.93 17.69 17.32
CA THR A 140 -4.83 17.81 16.17
C THR A 140 -6.03 18.69 16.52
N ASP A 141 -6.47 19.51 15.56
CA ASP A 141 -7.70 20.31 15.64
C ASP A 141 -8.61 19.86 14.48
N VAL A 142 -9.76 19.26 14.77
CA VAL A 142 -10.64 18.65 13.77
C VAL A 142 -11.93 19.47 13.65
N LYS A 143 -12.26 19.86 12.42
CA LYS A 143 -13.51 20.52 12.06
C LYS A 143 -14.21 19.71 10.98
N ALA A 144 -15.54 19.59 11.07
CA ALA A 144 -16.33 18.81 10.14
C ALA A 144 -17.54 19.62 9.67
N TRP A 145 -17.81 19.57 8.37
CA TRP A 145 -18.95 20.20 7.73
C TRP A 145 -19.69 19.16 6.90
N ASN A 146 -21.02 19.14 7.05
CA ASN A 146 -21.85 18.30 6.22
C ASN A 146 -21.92 18.86 4.79
N LEU A 147 -21.51 18.05 3.81
CA LEU A 147 -21.59 18.34 2.39
C LEU A 147 -22.43 17.24 1.71
N PRO A 148 -23.77 17.41 1.61
CA PRO A 148 -24.65 16.45 0.96
C PRO A 148 -24.42 16.43 -0.56
N ILE A 149 -24.96 15.43 -1.27
CA ILE A 149 -24.75 15.25 -2.72
C ILE A 149 -25.14 16.46 -3.58
N ASP A 150 -26.23 17.13 -3.20
CA ASP A 150 -26.80 18.32 -3.80
C ASP A 150 -26.31 19.62 -3.13
N GLY A 151 -25.37 19.50 -2.19
CA GLY A 151 -24.81 20.63 -1.46
C GLY A 151 -23.88 21.48 -2.32
N ASP A 152 -23.93 22.79 -2.09
CA ASP A 152 -23.03 23.78 -2.67
C ASP A 152 -21.67 23.74 -1.96
N ALA A 153 -20.66 23.16 -2.63
CA ALA A 153 -19.33 23.05 -2.06
C ALA A 153 -18.66 24.43 -1.90
N ALA A 154 -18.95 25.42 -2.74
CA ALA A 154 -18.44 26.78 -2.60
C ALA A 154 -18.92 27.43 -1.29
N LYS A 155 -20.19 27.21 -0.92
CA LYS A 155 -20.73 27.66 0.35
C LYS A 155 -20.05 26.97 1.54
N VAL A 156 -19.83 25.65 1.47
CA VAL A 156 -19.23 24.88 2.57
C VAL A 156 -17.77 25.26 2.80
N VAL A 157 -16.96 25.41 1.75
CA VAL A 157 -15.56 25.86 1.91
C VAL A 157 -15.44 27.32 2.35
N GLY A 158 -16.49 28.13 2.16
CA GLY A 158 -16.57 29.50 2.69
C GLY A 158 -16.96 29.58 4.17
N MET A 159 -17.28 28.47 4.83
CA MET A 159 -17.68 28.49 6.24
C MET A 159 -16.48 28.78 7.19
N PRO A 160 -16.74 29.39 8.37
CA PRO A 160 -15.69 29.70 9.34
C PRO A 160 -14.82 28.49 9.70
N GLY A 161 -13.51 28.68 9.72
CA GLY A 161 -12.51 27.65 10.06
C GLY A 161 -12.03 26.78 8.88
N ALA A 162 -12.70 26.82 7.72
CA ALA A 162 -12.28 26.04 6.55
C ALA A 162 -10.92 26.53 5.99
N ALA A 163 -10.74 27.85 5.89
CA ALA A 163 -9.50 28.46 5.41
C ALA A 163 -8.30 28.27 6.36
N ASP A 164 -8.56 27.89 7.61
CA ASP A 164 -7.52 27.61 8.60
C ASP A 164 -7.05 26.16 8.54
N CYS A 165 -7.67 25.29 7.74
CA CYS A 165 -7.27 23.88 7.68
C CYS A 165 -5.92 23.71 6.98
N ASP A 166 -5.17 22.68 7.36
CA ASP A 166 -3.93 22.27 6.69
C ASP A 166 -4.21 21.22 5.62
N ILE A 167 -5.25 20.44 5.90
CA ILE A 167 -5.71 19.33 5.10
C ILE A 167 -7.23 19.24 5.20
N ILE A 168 -7.90 18.96 4.08
CA ILE A 168 -9.33 18.68 4.03
C ILE A 168 -9.54 17.30 3.41
N PHE A 169 -10.27 16.42 4.11
CA PHE A 169 -10.74 15.15 3.58
C PHE A 169 -12.14 15.34 2.97
N GLY A 170 -12.23 15.16 1.65
CA GLY A 170 -13.45 15.34 0.86
C GLY A 170 -13.15 15.79 -0.58
N PRO A 171 -14.18 15.99 -1.41
CA PRO A 171 -15.56 15.55 -1.22
C PRO A 171 -15.74 14.06 -1.54
N LEU A 172 -16.95 13.54 -1.33
CA LEU A 172 -17.34 12.22 -1.84
C LEU A 172 -17.71 12.27 -3.33
N TYR A 173 -18.37 13.35 -3.77
CA TYR A 173 -19.03 13.40 -5.09
C TYR A 173 -18.25 14.23 -6.11
N THR A 174 -18.14 13.70 -7.34
CA THR A 174 -17.37 14.31 -8.44
C THR A 174 -17.74 15.77 -8.74
N PRO A 175 -19.03 16.18 -8.79
CA PRO A 175 -19.39 17.57 -9.10
C PRO A 175 -18.83 18.61 -8.11
N GLN A 176 -18.54 18.19 -6.88
CA GLN A 176 -18.04 19.06 -5.81
C GLN A 176 -16.51 19.22 -5.83
N VAL A 177 -15.81 18.30 -6.51
CA VAL A 177 -14.33 18.21 -6.47
C VAL A 177 -13.69 19.50 -6.95
N LYS A 178 -14.15 20.05 -8.08
CA LYS A 178 -13.53 21.25 -8.67
C LYS A 178 -13.56 22.45 -7.72
N GLN A 179 -14.73 22.77 -7.17
CA GLN A 179 -14.89 23.92 -6.27
C GLN A 179 -14.02 23.78 -5.01
N MET A 180 -13.95 22.58 -4.43
CA MET A 180 -13.07 22.32 -3.29
C MET A 180 -11.58 22.39 -3.66
N ALA A 181 -11.21 21.87 -4.83
CA ALA A 181 -9.84 21.88 -5.32
C ALA A 181 -9.35 23.32 -5.58
N ASP A 182 -10.18 24.15 -6.21
CA ASP A 182 -9.88 25.57 -6.46
C ASP A 182 -9.67 26.32 -5.14
N PHE A 183 -10.56 26.15 -4.16
CA PHE A 183 -10.41 26.73 -2.82
C PHE A 183 -9.13 26.27 -2.12
N CYS A 184 -8.86 24.96 -2.10
CA CYS A 184 -7.69 24.42 -1.44
C CYS A 184 -6.39 24.90 -2.09
N LYS A 185 -6.37 25.07 -3.42
CA LYS A 185 -5.24 25.65 -4.14
C LYS A 185 -5.01 27.10 -3.76
N GLU A 186 -6.07 27.91 -3.72
CA GLU A 186 -5.98 29.32 -3.31
C GLU A 186 -5.45 29.47 -1.88
N LYS A 187 -5.88 28.60 -0.96
CA LYS A 187 -5.51 28.66 0.46
C LYS A 187 -4.26 27.85 0.83
N GLY A 188 -3.64 27.15 -0.12
CA GLY A 188 -2.47 26.29 0.15
C GLY A 188 -2.80 25.04 1.01
N ILE A 189 -4.05 24.59 1.00
CA ILE A 189 -4.54 23.44 1.79
C ILE A 189 -4.35 22.16 0.99
N LYS A 190 -3.96 21.05 1.63
CA LYS A 190 -3.96 19.74 0.96
C LYS A 190 -5.38 19.19 0.88
N LEU A 191 -5.87 18.92 -0.33
CA LEU A 191 -7.18 18.29 -0.52
C LEU A 191 -7.01 16.79 -0.72
N VAL A 192 -7.52 15.96 0.20
CA VAL A 192 -7.56 14.51 0.04
C VAL A 192 -8.93 14.09 -0.44
N ILE A 193 -9.01 13.61 -1.68
CA ILE A 193 -10.23 13.06 -2.28
C ILE A 193 -10.28 11.56 -1.92
N PRO A 194 -11.16 11.16 -0.98
CA PRO A 194 -11.06 9.84 -0.39
C PRO A 194 -11.66 8.75 -1.29
N PHE A 195 -12.64 9.04 -2.15
CA PHE A 195 -13.39 8.00 -2.90
C PHE A 195 -13.78 8.38 -4.34
N SER A 196 -13.88 9.67 -4.70
CA SER A 196 -14.18 10.07 -6.09
C SER A 196 -12.99 9.81 -7.01
N ILE A 197 -13.26 9.28 -8.21
CA ILE A 197 -12.24 8.90 -9.21
C ILE A 197 -12.43 9.52 -10.59
N SER A 198 -13.55 10.21 -10.82
CA SER A 198 -13.96 10.66 -12.16
C SER A 198 -13.55 12.10 -12.49
N SER A 199 -12.97 12.82 -11.52
CA SER A 199 -12.46 14.18 -11.73
C SER A 199 -11.03 14.13 -12.27
N ASP A 200 -10.68 15.09 -13.12
CA ASP A 200 -9.30 15.29 -13.60
C ASP A 200 -8.52 16.34 -12.80
N GLU A 201 -9.07 16.82 -11.68
CA GLU A 201 -8.41 17.84 -10.84
C GLU A 201 -7.05 17.37 -10.31
N VAL A 202 -6.87 16.07 -10.05
CA VAL A 202 -5.56 15.51 -9.70
C VAL A 202 -4.51 15.71 -10.80
N MET A 203 -4.90 15.93 -12.05
CA MET A 203 -3.98 16.24 -13.16
C MET A 203 -3.63 17.73 -13.26
N LYS A 204 -4.40 18.61 -12.60
CA LYS A 204 -4.34 20.07 -12.79
C LYS A 204 -3.93 20.82 -11.53
N ASN A 205 -4.08 20.20 -10.36
CA ASN A 205 -3.98 20.87 -9.09
C ASN A 205 -3.01 20.16 -8.14
N VAL A 206 -1.90 20.82 -7.85
CA VAL A 206 -0.78 20.30 -7.04
C VAL A 206 -1.14 20.02 -5.59
N ASN A 207 -2.25 20.60 -5.11
CA ASN A 207 -2.74 20.42 -3.75
C ASN A 207 -3.62 19.17 -3.57
N VAL A 208 -4.01 18.53 -4.68
CA VAL A 208 -4.91 17.36 -4.66
C VAL A 208 -4.15 16.07 -4.41
N PHE A 209 -4.67 15.26 -3.50
CA PHE A 209 -4.30 13.87 -3.25
C PHE A 209 -5.51 12.99 -3.56
N GLN A 210 -5.43 12.14 -4.57
CA GLN A 210 -6.50 11.22 -4.93
C GLN A 210 -6.16 9.80 -4.47
N ILE A 211 -7.03 9.21 -3.63
CA ILE A 211 -6.79 7.91 -3.01
C ILE A 211 -7.02 6.74 -3.96
N TYR A 212 -8.04 6.81 -4.80
CA TYR A 212 -8.40 5.68 -5.66
C TYR A 212 -8.02 5.94 -7.12
N GLN A 213 -7.48 4.88 -7.71
CA GLN A 213 -7.21 4.78 -9.14
C GLN A 213 -8.52 4.53 -9.91
N THR A 214 -8.49 4.79 -11.21
CA THR A 214 -9.60 4.44 -12.10
C THR A 214 -9.73 2.92 -12.25
N LYS A 215 -10.90 2.45 -12.70
CA LYS A 215 -11.12 1.03 -12.99
C LYS A 215 -10.13 0.50 -14.02
N ASP A 216 -9.77 1.31 -15.01
CA ASP A 216 -8.81 0.92 -16.06
C ASP A 216 -7.39 0.79 -15.52
N GLN A 217 -6.97 1.69 -14.63
CA GLN A 217 -5.67 1.58 -13.96
C GLN A 217 -5.58 0.29 -13.14
N ILE A 218 -6.62 -0.04 -12.35
CA ILE A 218 -6.65 -1.27 -11.54
C ILE A 218 -6.70 -2.52 -12.43
N ASN A 219 -7.49 -2.50 -13.51
CA ASN A 219 -7.54 -3.60 -14.47
C ASN A 219 -6.19 -3.85 -15.11
N ASN A 220 -5.50 -2.80 -15.56
CA ASN A 220 -4.17 -2.89 -16.17
C ASN A 220 -3.13 -3.40 -15.17
N ALA A 221 -3.15 -2.90 -13.92
CA ALA A 221 -2.29 -3.41 -12.85
C ALA A 221 -2.53 -4.90 -12.59
N SER A 222 -3.80 -5.33 -12.54
CA SER A 222 -4.17 -6.73 -12.35
C SER A 222 -3.69 -7.63 -13.50
N ILE A 223 -3.83 -7.18 -14.75
CA ILE A 223 -3.33 -7.92 -15.92
C ILE A 223 -1.81 -8.03 -15.89
N ASN A 224 -1.11 -6.94 -15.57
CA ASN A 224 0.35 -6.93 -15.49
C ASN A 224 0.84 -7.88 -14.38
N ALA A 225 0.22 -7.81 -13.20
CA ALA A 225 0.53 -8.69 -12.07
C ALA A 225 0.30 -10.17 -12.42
N PHE A 226 -0.79 -10.48 -13.13
CA PHE A 226 -1.04 -11.83 -13.63
C PHE A 226 0.09 -12.30 -14.57
N LEU A 227 0.43 -11.48 -15.57
CA LEU A 227 1.43 -11.86 -16.59
C LEU A 227 2.83 -12.04 -15.98
N GLU A 228 3.17 -11.23 -14.99
CA GLU A 228 4.42 -11.31 -14.24
C GLU A 228 4.47 -12.56 -13.33
N ARG A 229 3.37 -12.86 -12.63
CA ARG A 229 3.32 -13.96 -11.66
C ARG A 229 3.18 -15.34 -12.30
N PHE A 230 2.53 -15.42 -13.46
CA PHE A 230 2.20 -16.68 -14.12
C PHE A 230 2.89 -16.82 -15.50
N PRO A 231 4.23 -16.67 -15.61
CA PRO A 231 4.89 -16.68 -16.91
C PRO A 231 4.84 -18.07 -17.58
N ASN A 232 4.85 -19.15 -16.77
CA ASN A 232 4.92 -20.53 -17.21
C ASN A 232 3.64 -21.34 -16.94
N HIS A 233 2.51 -20.67 -16.68
CA HIS A 233 1.23 -21.34 -16.44
C HIS A 233 0.36 -21.32 -17.71
N HIS A 234 -0.46 -22.37 -17.85
CA HIS A 234 -1.56 -22.39 -18.79
C HIS A 234 -2.76 -21.65 -18.21
N ALA A 235 -3.23 -20.60 -18.88
CA ALA A 235 -4.40 -19.85 -18.42
C ALA A 235 -5.70 -20.58 -18.82
N VAL A 236 -6.62 -20.73 -17.87
CA VAL A 236 -7.94 -21.33 -18.11
C VAL A 236 -9.03 -20.33 -17.69
N PHE A 237 -9.78 -19.84 -18.67
CA PHE A 237 -10.92 -18.97 -18.45
C PHE A 237 -12.19 -19.80 -18.30
N ILE A 238 -12.89 -19.63 -17.19
CA ILE A 238 -14.15 -20.32 -16.94
C ILE A 238 -15.30 -19.33 -17.14
N ASP A 239 -16.16 -19.65 -18.11
CA ASP A 239 -17.46 -19.01 -18.25
C ASP A 239 -18.44 -19.58 -17.22
N CYS A 240 -18.83 -18.73 -16.29
CA CYS A 240 -19.76 -19.04 -15.22
C CYS A 240 -21.23 -18.85 -15.60
N ASN A 241 -21.54 -18.42 -16.84
CA ASN A 241 -22.90 -18.09 -17.32
C ASN A 241 -23.58 -16.96 -16.53
N ASP A 242 -22.80 -16.06 -15.94
CA ASP A 242 -23.30 -14.87 -15.24
C ASP A 242 -23.50 -13.71 -16.21
N THR A 243 -24.75 -13.53 -16.66
CA THR A 243 -25.14 -12.43 -17.56
C THR A 243 -25.06 -11.05 -16.90
N THR A 244 -24.90 -10.99 -15.57
CA THR A 244 -24.78 -9.75 -14.79
C THR A 244 -23.34 -9.37 -14.48
N SER A 245 -22.37 -10.18 -14.92
CA SER A 245 -20.96 -9.94 -14.62
C SER A 245 -20.43 -8.68 -15.30
N ASN A 246 -19.59 -7.95 -14.56
CA ASN A 246 -18.85 -6.79 -15.05
C ASN A 246 -17.35 -7.07 -15.31
N LYS A 247 -16.91 -8.34 -15.28
CA LYS A 247 -15.49 -8.72 -15.43
C LYS A 247 -15.06 -8.95 -16.88
N GLY A 248 -15.93 -8.65 -17.85
CA GLY A 248 -15.66 -8.78 -19.28
C GLY A 248 -14.43 -7.98 -19.74
N ILE A 249 -14.32 -6.72 -19.31
CA ILE A 249 -13.19 -5.83 -19.66
C ILE A 249 -11.85 -6.45 -19.25
N PHE A 250 -11.76 -6.93 -18.00
CA PHE A 250 -10.55 -7.58 -17.48
C PHE A 250 -10.22 -8.86 -18.25
N THR A 251 -11.17 -9.78 -18.38
CA THR A 251 -10.90 -11.08 -19.01
C THR A 251 -10.57 -10.96 -20.50
N PHE A 252 -11.24 -10.04 -21.22
CA PHE A 252 -10.90 -9.71 -22.60
C PHE A 252 -9.50 -9.08 -22.71
N GLY A 253 -9.20 -8.07 -21.89
CA GLY A 253 -7.88 -7.43 -21.85
C GLY A 253 -6.75 -8.42 -21.57
N LEU A 254 -6.96 -9.35 -20.63
CA LEU A 254 -5.98 -10.39 -20.31
C LEU A 254 -5.75 -11.35 -21.49
N ARG A 255 -6.83 -11.86 -22.13
CA ARG A 255 -6.72 -12.74 -23.30
C ARG A 255 -5.95 -12.06 -24.44
N ASN A 256 -6.27 -10.81 -24.76
CA ASN A 256 -5.55 -10.06 -25.80
C ASN A 256 -4.05 -9.92 -25.48
N LYS A 257 -3.69 -9.67 -24.21
CA LYS A 257 -2.27 -9.58 -23.81
C LYS A 257 -1.55 -10.93 -23.86
N LEU A 258 -2.25 -12.04 -23.60
CA LEU A 258 -1.71 -13.40 -23.77
C LEU A 258 -1.47 -13.70 -25.26
N GLU A 259 -2.44 -13.40 -26.14
CA GLU A 259 -2.34 -13.61 -27.59
C GLU A 259 -1.21 -12.81 -28.21
N ASN A 260 -1.11 -11.52 -27.87
CA ASN A 260 -0.02 -10.66 -28.32
C ASN A 260 1.37 -11.12 -27.84
N LYS A 261 1.44 -11.96 -26.80
CA LYS A 261 2.66 -12.61 -26.31
C LYS A 261 2.83 -14.05 -26.84
N GLY A 262 1.97 -14.51 -27.75
CA GLY A 262 1.99 -15.87 -28.29
C GLY A 262 1.64 -16.96 -27.27
N LYS A 263 1.03 -16.61 -26.14
CA LYS A 263 0.67 -17.57 -25.08
C LYS A 263 -0.72 -18.14 -25.35
N LYS A 264 -0.80 -19.47 -25.45
CA LYS A 264 -2.06 -20.20 -25.54
C LYS A 264 -2.80 -20.15 -24.20
N TYR A 265 -4.13 -20.19 -24.28
CA TYR A 265 -5.03 -20.33 -23.13
C TYR A 265 -6.22 -21.19 -23.55
N SER A 266 -7.02 -21.62 -22.59
CA SER A 266 -8.27 -22.36 -22.84
C SER A 266 -9.48 -21.63 -22.27
N ILE A 267 -10.64 -21.87 -22.87
CA ILE A 267 -11.94 -21.43 -22.36
C ILE A 267 -12.80 -22.67 -22.12
N THR A 268 -13.50 -22.70 -20.99
CA THR A 268 -14.48 -23.75 -20.66
C THR A 268 -15.69 -23.13 -19.96
N ASN A 269 -16.72 -23.92 -19.69
CA ASN A 269 -17.96 -23.46 -19.09
C ASN A 269 -18.39 -24.36 -17.90
N LEU A 270 -19.03 -23.75 -16.90
CA LEU A 270 -19.54 -24.48 -15.74
C LEU A 270 -20.61 -25.53 -16.09
N ARG A 271 -21.30 -25.41 -17.22
CA ARG A 271 -22.31 -26.37 -17.71
C ARG A 271 -21.73 -27.58 -18.47
N ASN A 272 -20.46 -27.54 -18.86
CA ASN A 272 -19.83 -28.67 -19.55
C ASN A 272 -19.84 -29.95 -18.69
N SER A 273 -19.83 -31.14 -19.29
CA SER A 273 -19.58 -32.37 -18.53
C SER A 273 -18.20 -32.32 -17.85
N GLU A 274 -17.96 -33.18 -16.86
CA GLU A 274 -16.66 -33.25 -16.21
C GLU A 274 -15.53 -33.57 -17.20
N GLU A 275 -15.76 -34.48 -18.17
CA GLU A 275 -14.72 -34.82 -19.16
C GLU A 275 -14.40 -33.64 -20.08
N VAL A 276 -15.43 -32.92 -20.56
CA VAL A 276 -15.24 -31.74 -21.42
C VAL A 276 -14.56 -30.62 -20.64
N PHE A 277 -14.94 -30.42 -19.38
CA PHE A 277 -14.34 -29.42 -18.52
C PHE A 277 -12.85 -29.69 -18.28
N ALA A 278 -12.48 -30.95 -18.00
CA ALA A 278 -11.10 -31.35 -17.72
C ALA A 278 -10.16 -31.15 -18.92
N LYS A 279 -10.65 -31.27 -20.16
CA LYS A 279 -9.85 -31.09 -21.39
C LYS A 279 -9.27 -29.67 -21.56
N ALA A 280 -9.84 -28.68 -20.89
CA ALA A 280 -9.33 -27.30 -20.93
C ALA A 280 -8.06 -27.09 -20.10
N PHE A 281 -7.72 -28.03 -19.21
CA PHE A 281 -6.60 -27.92 -18.29
C PHE A 281 -5.38 -28.66 -18.83
N SER A 282 -4.21 -28.02 -18.70
CA SER A 282 -2.94 -28.64 -19.03
C SER A 282 -2.56 -29.69 -17.99
N LYS A 283 -2.06 -30.82 -18.47
CA LYS A 283 -1.44 -31.88 -17.65
C LYS A 283 0.08 -31.75 -17.57
N SER A 284 0.69 -30.90 -18.40
CA SER A 284 2.15 -30.71 -18.50
C SER A 284 2.63 -29.37 -17.94
N GLN A 285 1.70 -28.43 -17.69
CA GLN A 285 1.98 -27.13 -17.11
C GLN A 285 1.04 -26.89 -15.92
N PRO A 286 1.46 -26.13 -14.90
CA PRO A 286 0.54 -25.64 -13.89
C PRO A 286 -0.50 -24.73 -14.54
N ASN A 287 -1.71 -24.73 -14.00
CA ASN A 287 -2.83 -23.95 -14.54
C ASN A 287 -3.10 -22.76 -13.63
N VAL A 288 -3.48 -21.63 -14.23
CA VAL A 288 -4.06 -20.50 -13.50
C VAL A 288 -5.47 -20.23 -14.03
N VAL A 289 -6.44 -20.30 -13.13
CA VAL A 289 -7.86 -20.17 -13.47
C VAL A 289 -8.33 -18.75 -13.21
N VAL A 290 -9.09 -18.23 -14.17
CA VAL A 290 -9.77 -16.94 -14.11
C VAL A 290 -11.25 -17.14 -14.38
N LEU A 291 -12.12 -16.78 -13.42
CA LEU A 291 -13.57 -16.81 -13.64
C LEU A 291 -14.02 -15.56 -14.38
N ASN A 292 -15.05 -15.63 -15.21
CA ASN A 292 -15.61 -14.42 -15.82
C ASN A 292 -16.54 -13.63 -14.88
N THR A 293 -16.57 -13.93 -13.58
CA THR A 293 -17.37 -13.22 -12.57
C THR A 293 -16.67 -13.22 -11.21
N GLY A 294 -16.95 -12.18 -10.42
CA GLY A 294 -16.50 -12.04 -9.04
C GLY A 294 -17.53 -12.48 -7.99
N ARG A 295 -18.71 -12.97 -8.40
CA ARG A 295 -19.84 -13.21 -7.48
C ARG A 295 -19.78 -14.57 -6.77
N SER A 296 -20.36 -14.61 -5.56
CA SER A 296 -20.36 -15.80 -4.70
C SER A 296 -21.08 -17.03 -5.26
N PRO A 297 -22.30 -16.94 -5.85
CA PRO A 297 -23.01 -18.13 -6.33
C PRO A 297 -22.20 -18.90 -7.38
N GLU A 298 -21.64 -18.18 -8.35
CA GLU A 298 -20.82 -18.76 -9.41
C GLU A 298 -19.48 -19.27 -8.89
N LEU A 299 -18.86 -18.55 -7.93
CA LEU A 299 -17.65 -19.01 -7.26
C LEU A 299 -17.88 -20.36 -6.58
N ASN A 300 -19.01 -20.56 -5.89
CA ASN A 300 -19.32 -21.83 -5.23
C ASN A 300 -19.39 -23.00 -6.22
N VAL A 301 -20.08 -22.80 -7.36
CA VAL A 301 -20.18 -23.82 -8.42
C VAL A 301 -18.81 -24.10 -9.04
N ALA A 302 -18.02 -23.05 -9.32
CA ALA A 302 -16.67 -23.21 -9.84
C ALA A 302 -15.78 -24.00 -8.88
N MET A 303 -15.81 -23.69 -7.58
CA MET A 303 -15.04 -24.40 -6.57
C MET A 303 -15.43 -25.88 -6.46
N ALA A 304 -16.72 -26.19 -6.49
CA ALA A 304 -17.18 -27.59 -6.50
C ALA A 304 -16.64 -28.35 -7.72
N LYS A 305 -16.69 -27.73 -8.90
CA LYS A 305 -16.22 -28.33 -10.15
C LYS A 305 -14.70 -28.50 -10.20
N LEU A 306 -13.95 -27.50 -9.73
CA LEU A 306 -12.49 -27.58 -9.60
C LEU A 306 -12.08 -28.64 -8.58
N ASN A 307 -12.83 -28.79 -7.48
CA ASN A 307 -12.60 -29.85 -6.49
C ASN A 307 -12.78 -31.25 -7.09
N SER A 308 -13.85 -31.47 -7.87
CA SER A 308 -14.06 -32.74 -8.60
C SER A 308 -12.92 -32.99 -9.60
N LEU A 309 -12.52 -31.96 -10.36
CA LEU A 309 -11.45 -32.05 -11.34
C LEU A 309 -10.15 -32.56 -10.73
N VAL A 310 -9.67 -31.94 -9.64
CA VAL A 310 -8.39 -32.33 -9.02
C VAL A 310 -8.46 -33.66 -8.27
N ALA A 311 -9.65 -34.05 -7.78
CA ALA A 311 -9.86 -35.38 -7.20
C ALA A 311 -9.71 -36.48 -8.25
N ASN A 312 -10.25 -36.26 -9.45
CA ASN A 312 -10.19 -37.22 -10.56
C ASN A 312 -8.89 -37.12 -11.39
N ASN A 313 -8.11 -36.06 -11.22
CA ASN A 313 -6.90 -35.79 -12.00
C ASN A 313 -5.77 -35.24 -11.12
N PRO A 314 -5.10 -36.08 -10.30
CA PRO A 314 -4.14 -35.62 -9.29
C PRO A 314 -2.90 -34.92 -9.86
N ASN A 315 -2.61 -35.10 -11.16
CA ASN A 315 -1.48 -34.45 -11.84
C ASN A 315 -1.77 -33.00 -12.28
N ILE A 316 -3.01 -32.52 -12.14
CA ILE A 316 -3.39 -31.14 -12.49
C ILE A 316 -3.12 -30.24 -11.29
N SER A 317 -2.16 -29.32 -11.42
CA SER A 317 -1.97 -28.21 -10.47
C SER A 317 -2.76 -26.99 -10.91
N ILE A 318 -3.46 -26.36 -9.96
CA ILE A 318 -4.30 -25.19 -10.18
C ILE A 318 -3.96 -24.10 -9.15
N SER A 319 -3.77 -22.88 -9.64
CA SER A 319 -3.84 -21.63 -8.89
C SER A 319 -5.07 -20.82 -9.36
N LEU A 320 -5.62 -19.96 -8.51
CA LEU A 320 -6.71 -19.04 -8.88
C LEU A 320 -6.20 -17.60 -8.94
N PHE A 321 -6.68 -16.86 -9.94
CA PHE A 321 -6.58 -15.40 -9.97
C PHE A 321 -7.99 -14.81 -9.92
N GLY A 322 -8.33 -14.27 -8.75
CA GLY A 322 -9.67 -13.86 -8.38
C GLY A 322 -9.92 -12.36 -8.50
N TYR A 323 -10.84 -11.87 -7.68
CA TYR A 323 -11.32 -10.50 -7.69
C TYR A 323 -11.46 -9.95 -6.27
N THR A 324 -11.37 -8.64 -6.09
CA THR A 324 -11.46 -7.98 -4.78
C THR A 324 -12.71 -8.39 -4.00
N GLU A 325 -13.84 -8.61 -4.68
CA GLU A 325 -15.10 -9.06 -4.05
C GLU A 325 -14.96 -10.39 -3.30
N TRP A 326 -14.03 -11.26 -3.71
CA TRP A 326 -13.80 -12.54 -3.04
C TRP A 326 -13.28 -12.40 -1.61
N LEU A 327 -12.71 -11.25 -1.26
CA LEU A 327 -12.33 -10.94 0.13
C LEU A 327 -13.54 -10.96 1.06
N MET A 328 -14.75 -10.63 0.58
CA MET A 328 -16.01 -10.76 1.34
C MET A 328 -16.38 -12.22 1.63
N TYR A 329 -15.92 -13.16 0.80
CA TYR A 329 -16.29 -14.57 0.87
C TYR A 329 -15.24 -15.42 1.60
N THR A 330 -14.12 -14.81 2.00
CA THR A 330 -12.97 -15.47 2.64
C THR A 330 -13.40 -16.42 3.75
N LYS A 331 -14.30 -16.02 4.66
CA LYS A 331 -14.76 -16.86 5.77
C LYS A 331 -15.27 -18.24 5.33
N TYR A 332 -15.96 -18.30 4.19
CA TYR A 332 -16.58 -19.53 3.68
C TYR A 332 -15.72 -20.24 2.63
N GLN A 333 -14.80 -19.52 1.99
CA GLN A 333 -13.96 -20.02 0.90
C GLN A 333 -12.51 -20.27 1.29
N LEU A 334 -12.11 -19.98 2.54
CA LEU A 334 -10.72 -20.05 3.00
C LEU A 334 -10.01 -21.37 2.64
N ALA A 335 -10.68 -22.49 2.90
CA ALA A 335 -10.12 -23.81 2.58
C ALA A 335 -9.89 -23.99 1.07
N ASN A 336 -10.81 -23.54 0.23
CA ASN A 336 -10.65 -23.58 -1.22
C ASN A 336 -9.58 -22.57 -1.69
N PHE A 337 -9.51 -21.39 -1.07
CA PHE A 337 -8.51 -20.38 -1.43
C PHE A 337 -7.09 -20.87 -1.18
N HIS A 338 -6.83 -21.52 -0.06
CA HIS A 338 -5.54 -22.18 0.20
C HIS A 338 -5.33 -23.39 -0.72
N LYS A 339 -6.32 -24.27 -0.88
CA LYS A 339 -6.21 -25.46 -1.75
C LYS A 339 -5.81 -25.10 -3.19
N PHE A 340 -6.37 -24.01 -3.72
CA PHE A 340 -6.10 -23.55 -5.07
C PHE A 340 -5.20 -22.31 -5.13
N ASP A 341 -4.30 -22.12 -4.16
CA ASP A 341 -3.21 -21.14 -4.24
C ASP A 341 -3.69 -19.77 -4.78
N THR A 342 -4.62 -19.15 -4.07
CA THR A 342 -5.48 -18.09 -4.65
C THR A 342 -4.86 -16.71 -4.50
N TYR A 343 -4.84 -15.95 -5.59
CA TYR A 343 -4.36 -14.58 -5.66
C TYR A 343 -5.53 -13.64 -5.91
N ILE A 344 -5.70 -12.61 -5.06
CA ILE A 344 -6.77 -11.63 -5.18
C ILE A 344 -6.16 -10.23 -5.37
N PRO A 345 -6.32 -9.61 -6.56
CA PRO A 345 -5.90 -8.22 -6.76
C PRO A 345 -6.79 -7.26 -5.96
N THR A 346 -6.16 -6.29 -5.29
CA THR A 346 -6.86 -5.29 -4.47
C THR A 346 -5.97 -4.08 -4.16
N THR A 347 -6.59 -3.00 -3.70
CA THR A 347 -5.90 -1.79 -3.20
C THR A 347 -6.02 -1.65 -1.67
N PHE A 348 -6.69 -2.60 -1.02
CA PHE A 348 -6.89 -2.64 0.43
C PHE A 348 -7.02 -4.09 0.91
N TYR A 349 -6.73 -4.34 2.18
CA TYR A 349 -6.95 -5.65 2.77
C TYR A 349 -7.34 -5.58 4.24
N TYR A 350 -8.55 -6.04 4.54
CA TYR A 350 -9.02 -6.19 5.91
C TYR A 350 -8.53 -7.51 6.51
N ASN A 351 -7.57 -7.43 7.43
CA ASN A 351 -7.09 -8.59 8.18
C ASN A 351 -7.82 -8.69 9.54
N ALA A 352 -8.86 -9.52 9.61
CA ALA A 352 -9.63 -9.76 10.83
C ALA A 352 -8.82 -10.41 11.97
N LEU A 353 -7.68 -11.03 11.65
CA LEU A 353 -6.81 -11.71 12.62
C LEU A 353 -5.69 -10.80 13.15
N ASN A 354 -5.51 -9.61 12.58
CA ASN A 354 -4.51 -8.67 13.05
C ASN A 354 -4.93 -8.05 14.39
N TYR A 355 -4.10 -8.19 15.41
CA TYR A 355 -4.42 -7.73 16.76
C TYR A 355 -4.69 -6.22 16.86
N LYS A 356 -4.04 -5.38 16.03
CA LYS A 356 -4.29 -3.94 16.00
C LYS A 356 -5.65 -3.64 15.38
N THR A 357 -6.01 -4.36 14.31
CA THR A 357 -7.34 -4.28 13.68
C THR A 357 -8.43 -4.65 14.69
N THR A 358 -8.32 -5.82 15.35
CA THR A 358 -9.28 -6.26 16.36
C THR A 358 -9.35 -5.30 17.55
N SER A 359 -8.22 -4.70 17.96
CA SER A 359 -8.19 -3.70 19.03
C SER A 359 -8.91 -2.41 18.63
N LEU A 360 -8.77 -1.97 17.37
CA LEU A 360 -9.49 -0.80 16.87
C LEU A 360 -10.99 -1.09 16.79
N GLU A 361 -11.41 -2.25 16.31
CA GLU A 361 -12.83 -2.66 16.28
C GLU A 361 -13.47 -2.66 17.67
N LYS A 362 -12.78 -3.24 18.67
CA LYS A 362 -13.23 -3.19 20.07
C LYS A 362 -13.33 -1.74 20.58
N SER A 363 -12.42 -0.88 20.16
CA SER A 363 -12.43 0.53 20.55
C SER A 363 -13.56 1.30 19.86
N TYR A 364 -13.83 1.01 18.60
CA TYR A 364 -14.95 1.57 17.84
C TYR A 364 -16.28 1.23 18.53
N ARG A 365 -16.50 -0.04 18.88
CA ARG A 365 -17.71 -0.47 19.61
C ARG A 365 -17.86 0.23 20.96
N ARG A 366 -16.76 0.46 21.69
CA ARG A 366 -16.78 1.19 22.97
C ARG A 366 -17.10 2.67 22.81
N TRP A 367 -16.59 3.32 21.76
CA TRP A 367 -16.78 4.75 21.51
C TRP A 367 -18.18 5.06 20.96
N PHE A 368 -18.70 4.21 20.09
CA PHE A 368 -19.90 4.52 19.30
C PHE A 368 -21.09 3.61 19.58
N SER A 369 -20.94 2.61 20.46
CA SER A 369 -21.99 1.68 20.87
C SER A 369 -22.61 0.88 19.72
N GLU A 370 -21.84 0.65 18.64
CA GLU A 370 -22.26 -0.12 17.47
C GLU A 370 -21.05 -0.82 16.82
N ASP A 371 -21.33 -1.81 15.98
CA ASP A 371 -20.31 -2.46 15.15
C ASP A 371 -20.05 -1.68 13.85
N MET A 372 -18.83 -1.80 13.31
CA MET A 372 -18.53 -1.31 11.96
C MET A 372 -19.39 -2.04 10.93
N GLN A 373 -19.84 -1.33 9.90
CA GLN A 373 -20.64 -1.90 8.82
C GLN A 373 -19.90 -3.04 8.12
N ASN A 374 -20.66 -4.08 7.74
CA ASN A 374 -20.16 -5.23 7.01
C ASN A 374 -19.94 -4.93 5.52
N SER A 375 -18.95 -4.09 5.24
CA SER A 375 -18.53 -3.69 3.90
C SER A 375 -17.01 -3.79 3.75
N LEU A 376 -16.56 -3.83 2.51
CA LEU A 376 -15.15 -3.71 2.17
C LEU A 376 -14.96 -2.56 1.16
N PRO A 377 -13.94 -1.70 1.35
CA PRO A 377 -13.12 -1.59 2.57
C PRO A 377 -13.97 -1.19 3.79
N ARG A 378 -13.51 -1.49 5.02
CA ARG A 378 -14.16 -1.02 6.26
C ARG A 378 -13.94 0.48 6.39
N PHE A 379 -15.00 1.28 6.47
CA PHE A 379 -14.89 2.73 6.36
C PHE A 379 -14.18 3.36 7.56
N ALA A 380 -14.42 2.86 8.77
CA ALA A 380 -13.71 3.34 9.95
C ALA A 380 -12.20 3.04 9.90
N LEU A 381 -11.80 1.86 9.41
CA LEU A 381 -10.38 1.55 9.20
C LEU A 381 -9.76 2.45 8.12
N THR A 382 -10.48 2.69 7.03
CA THR A 382 -10.02 3.58 5.95
C THR A 382 -9.81 5.01 6.46
N GLY A 383 -10.77 5.57 7.21
CA GLY A 383 -10.64 6.91 7.80
C GLY A 383 -9.52 6.99 8.83
N TYR A 384 -9.34 5.93 9.62
CA TYR A 384 -8.23 5.81 10.57
C TYR A 384 -6.88 5.83 9.86
N ASP A 385 -6.70 4.97 8.85
CA ASP A 385 -5.45 4.86 8.10
C ASP A 385 -5.11 6.15 7.34
N HIS A 386 -6.08 6.76 6.68
CA HIS A 386 -5.89 8.03 5.97
C HIS A 386 -5.45 9.13 6.94
N CYS A 387 -6.14 9.30 8.06
CA CYS A 387 -5.78 10.32 9.05
C CYS A 387 -4.38 10.07 9.62
N GLN A 388 -4.05 8.83 10.00
CA GLN A 388 -2.71 8.47 10.49
C GLN A 388 -1.62 8.80 9.47
N TYR A 389 -1.82 8.40 8.21
CA TYR A 389 -0.85 8.63 7.14
C TYR A 389 -0.58 10.12 6.91
N PHE A 390 -1.64 10.89 6.64
CA PHE A 390 -1.50 12.29 6.27
C PHE A 390 -1.06 13.17 7.44
N VAL A 391 -1.60 12.96 8.64
CA VAL A 391 -1.27 13.82 9.79
C VAL A 391 0.16 13.59 10.26
N ARG A 392 0.62 12.33 10.27
CA ARG A 392 2.04 12.02 10.57
C ARG A 392 2.96 12.59 9.51
N GLY A 393 2.58 12.46 8.23
CA GLY A 393 3.30 13.04 7.12
C GLY A 393 3.45 14.56 7.22
N ILE A 394 2.34 15.28 7.42
CA ILE A 394 2.35 16.74 7.61
C ILE A 394 3.16 17.13 8.84
N ARG A 395 3.05 16.40 9.95
CA ARG A 395 3.83 16.67 11.17
C ARG A 395 5.34 16.52 10.94
N MET A 396 5.74 15.48 10.21
CA MET A 396 7.14 15.14 10.00
C MET A 396 7.80 15.98 8.90
N PHE A 397 7.08 16.23 7.81
CA PHE A 397 7.65 16.82 6.59
C PHE A 397 7.11 18.21 6.27
N GLY A 398 6.07 18.68 6.97
CA GLY A 398 5.44 19.98 6.73
C GLY A 398 4.95 20.12 5.28
N GLU A 399 5.30 21.23 4.64
CA GLU A 399 4.95 21.50 3.23
C GLU A 399 5.61 20.51 2.25
N LYS A 400 6.74 19.92 2.63
CA LYS A 400 7.46 18.92 1.82
C LYS A 400 6.80 17.54 1.85
N PHE A 401 5.67 17.38 2.53
CA PHE A 401 4.90 16.15 2.50
C PHE A 401 4.17 16.00 1.15
N TRP A 402 4.59 14.99 0.39
CA TRP A 402 4.03 14.59 -0.90
C TRP A 402 3.48 13.16 -0.90
N GLY A 403 3.61 12.41 0.20
CA GLY A 403 3.06 11.05 0.30
C GLY A 403 3.81 10.02 -0.55
N THR A 404 5.10 10.26 -0.82
CA THR A 404 5.95 9.30 -1.53
C THR A 404 6.28 8.11 -0.62
N ARG A 405 6.79 7.01 -1.19
CA ARG A 405 7.08 5.77 -0.45
C ARG A 405 8.04 5.97 0.74
N ASP A 406 9.03 6.83 0.59
CA ASP A 406 10.00 7.20 1.62
C ASP A 406 9.41 8.09 2.73
N GLN A 407 8.24 8.67 2.49
CA GLN A 407 7.51 9.49 3.44
C GLN A 407 6.41 8.72 4.18
N ASP A 408 6.21 7.44 3.86
CA ASP A 408 5.32 6.57 4.62
C ASP A 408 5.99 6.11 5.92
N ILE A 409 5.60 6.76 7.02
CA ILE A 409 6.07 6.47 8.37
C ILE A 409 5.00 5.75 9.22
N TYR A 410 3.95 5.23 8.57
CA TYR A 410 2.81 4.59 9.21
C TYR A 410 2.51 3.22 8.60
N THR A 411 2.38 2.19 9.45
CA THR A 411 1.90 0.88 8.98
C THR A 411 0.38 0.84 8.99
N SER A 412 -0.24 0.88 7.82
CA SER A 412 -1.70 0.78 7.63
C SER A 412 -2.30 -0.51 8.18
N LEU A 413 -3.52 -0.42 8.70
CA LEU A 413 -4.30 -1.59 9.13
C LEU A 413 -5.04 -2.26 7.96
N GLN A 414 -5.41 -1.47 6.94
CA GLN A 414 -6.21 -1.90 5.81
C GLN A 414 -5.78 -1.25 4.49
N THR A 415 -5.50 0.05 4.49
CA THR A 415 -5.34 0.85 3.27
C THR A 415 -3.91 1.40 3.19
N PRO A 416 -2.95 0.64 2.62
CA PRO A 416 -1.62 1.16 2.37
C PRO A 416 -1.68 2.25 1.29
N LEU A 417 -0.89 3.31 1.48
CA LEU A 417 -0.88 4.49 0.61
C LEU A 417 0.53 4.75 0.07
N TYR A 418 0.62 4.90 -1.25
CA TYR A 418 1.84 5.25 -1.95
C TYR A 418 1.48 6.20 -3.09
N PHE A 419 1.86 7.47 -2.97
CA PHE A 419 1.51 8.47 -3.96
C PHE A 419 2.62 8.69 -4.99
N ARG A 420 2.20 8.77 -6.25
CA ARG A 420 3.01 9.27 -7.36
C ARG A 420 2.49 10.62 -7.83
N ARG A 421 3.42 11.48 -8.24
CA ARG A 421 3.12 12.78 -8.83
C ARG A 421 2.52 12.62 -10.22
N MET A 422 1.38 13.25 -10.46
CA MET A 422 0.82 13.38 -11.81
C MET A 422 1.61 14.42 -12.61
N PRO A 423 1.78 14.26 -13.94
CA PRO A 423 2.69 15.07 -14.76
C PRO A 423 2.61 16.58 -14.54
N THR A 424 1.40 17.11 -14.43
CA THR A 424 1.13 18.56 -14.27
C THR A 424 0.35 18.88 -13.00
N GLY A 425 0.06 17.87 -12.18
CA GLY A 425 -0.99 17.93 -11.17
C GLY A 425 -0.52 17.61 -9.76
N GLY A 426 -1.46 17.08 -8.99
CA GLY A 426 -1.25 16.61 -7.62
C GLY A 426 -0.73 15.19 -7.56
N MET A 427 -1.12 14.49 -6.50
CA MET A 427 -0.63 13.19 -6.12
C MET A 427 -1.74 12.16 -6.28
N GLN A 428 -1.48 11.05 -6.98
CA GLN A 428 -2.40 9.92 -7.07
C GLN A 428 -1.79 8.71 -6.36
N ASN A 429 -2.57 8.08 -5.49
CA ASN A 429 -2.17 6.82 -4.87
C ASN A 429 -2.11 5.72 -5.94
N GLU A 430 -1.04 4.95 -5.93
CA GLU A 430 -0.79 3.84 -6.85
C GLU A 430 -0.70 2.49 -6.11
N SER A 431 -1.00 2.46 -4.80
CA SER A 431 -0.99 1.24 -4.01
C SER A 431 -1.87 0.16 -4.63
N PHE A 432 -1.25 -0.98 -4.94
CA PHE A 432 -1.86 -2.17 -5.50
C PHE A 432 -1.14 -3.40 -4.95
N MET A 433 -1.90 -4.43 -4.61
CA MET A 433 -1.33 -5.68 -4.10
C MET A 433 -2.11 -6.90 -4.59
N LEU A 434 -1.45 -8.06 -4.54
CA LEU A 434 -2.13 -9.35 -4.55
C LEU A 434 -2.17 -9.89 -3.11
N ILE A 435 -3.37 -10.26 -2.66
CA ILE A 435 -3.53 -11.07 -1.45
C ILE A 435 -3.48 -12.53 -1.86
N HIS A 436 -2.48 -13.24 -1.35
CA HIS A 436 -2.17 -14.60 -1.74
C HIS A 436 -2.41 -15.57 -0.59
N TYR A 437 -3.36 -16.48 -0.79
CA TYR A 437 -3.65 -17.62 0.07
C TYR A 437 -2.84 -18.82 -0.41
N THR A 438 -1.72 -19.07 0.25
CA THR A 438 -0.75 -20.12 -0.11
C THR A 438 -1.27 -21.52 0.26
N LYS A 439 -0.73 -22.56 -0.39
CA LYS A 439 -1.14 -23.96 -0.14
C LYS A 439 -0.80 -24.48 1.27
N ASP A 440 0.18 -23.90 1.94
CA ASP A 440 0.60 -24.24 3.31
C ASP A 440 -0.19 -23.46 4.39
N ASN A 441 -1.36 -22.94 4.04
CA ASN A 441 -2.23 -22.13 4.91
C ASN A 441 -1.61 -20.79 5.35
N GLY A 442 -0.58 -20.32 4.65
CA GLY A 442 -0.03 -18.97 4.81
C GLY A 442 -0.83 -17.91 4.04
N LEU A 443 -0.66 -16.65 4.45
CA LEU A 443 -1.27 -15.48 3.83
C LEU A 443 -0.19 -14.43 3.56
N GLU A 444 -0.09 -14.01 2.30
CA GLU A 444 0.88 -13.01 1.86
C GLU A 444 0.18 -11.81 1.23
N SER A 445 0.80 -10.63 1.36
CA SER A 445 0.46 -9.43 0.59
C SER A 445 1.66 -9.10 -0.27
N ILE A 446 1.48 -9.17 -1.59
CA ILE A 446 2.53 -8.92 -2.58
C ILE A 446 2.25 -7.56 -3.20
N THR A 447 3.05 -6.56 -2.83
CA THR A 447 2.90 -5.17 -3.32
C THR A 447 3.62 -5.00 -4.66
N TYR A 448 2.99 -4.28 -5.59
CA TYR A 448 3.56 -3.92 -6.90
C TYR A 448 3.99 -2.45 -6.97
#